data_AF-A0A176NLQ3-F1
#
_entry.id   AF-A0A176NLQ3-F1
#
_cell.length_a   1.000
_cell.length_b   1.000
_cell.length_c   1.000
_cell.angle_alpha   90.00
_cell.angle_beta   90.00
_cell.angle_gamma   90.00
#
_symmetry.space_group_name_H-M   'P 1'
#
loop_
_entity.id
_entity.type
_entity.pdbx_description
1 polymer ?
#
loop_
_entity_poly.entity_id
_entity_poly.type
_entity_poly.pdbx_seq_one_letter_code
_entity_poly.pdbx_strand_id
1 'polypeptide(L)'
;MASRAVLSVALGAITLLSGCAAFRNYDSELAQTNQQLASGNVDGALTLLEKNNSSQDKDLLYYFEKGELLRAKGDLSGSQTAWSSADQQVGQWEDAVKLDTAKYLAQFGSFLVNDKVRRYEGYDYEKVMLTTQMALNLLAVNDFDGARTQIKKTHEREAVIADLRDKEYLKREEEAEKQGVKTEYKDLQGYPVASLDAPEVVSLKNSYQSAFSHYLAGFVYEALGEKDLAAPGYRKAAELRPNTPLLEQALRDLDKPAAKSDDSDILIVVQSGLAPSRDSIRIPLPLPISGNLVITPLSFPLIKPDTSTATFGQIGVDGRQLDLTQLNSTTAMSRRALRDDMPGIILRTTVRAVTRGVAQKQINETNPLAGLAVGLTSAVLEGADTRTWRTLPDYTQVVRLRLKKGEHQVTLPSAVGGSVVKITVDQRYQVISLRAVGNQVFAGGLAAQVIPGTTPTAIALKQP
;
A
#
# COMPACT_ATOMS: atom_id res chain seq x y z
N MET A 1 18.20 -48.13 9.85
CA MET A 1 18.36 -46.66 10.01
C MET A 1 18.05 -45.87 8.73
N ALA A 2 18.33 -46.39 7.53
CA ALA A 2 18.02 -45.72 6.27
C ALA A 2 16.51 -45.46 6.02
N SER A 3 15.59 -46.36 6.42
CA SER A 3 14.16 -46.16 6.15
C SER A 3 13.51 -45.04 6.98
N ARG A 4 14.07 -44.70 8.14
CA ARG A 4 13.59 -43.59 8.98
C ARG A 4 13.97 -42.23 8.39
N ALA A 5 15.16 -42.10 7.81
CA ALA A 5 15.59 -40.88 7.11
C ALA A 5 14.77 -40.64 5.83
N VAL A 6 14.47 -41.70 5.07
CA VAL A 6 13.61 -41.61 3.88
C VAL A 6 12.17 -41.23 4.26
N LEU A 7 11.64 -41.77 5.37
CA LEU A 7 10.32 -41.41 5.86
C LEU A 7 10.25 -39.95 6.35
N SER A 8 11.29 -39.44 7.01
CA SER A 8 11.37 -38.03 7.45
C SER A 8 11.53 -37.05 6.28
N VAL A 9 12.29 -37.41 5.23
CA VAL A 9 12.40 -36.60 4.00
C VAL A 9 11.09 -36.64 3.21
N ALA A 10 10.40 -37.78 3.16
CA ALA A 10 9.09 -37.91 2.54
C ALA A 10 8.00 -37.13 3.32
N LEU A 11 8.02 -37.14 4.65
CA LEU A 11 7.11 -36.34 5.49
C LEU A 11 7.38 -34.83 5.35
N GLY A 12 8.65 -34.43 5.20
CA GLY A 12 9.04 -33.06 4.87
C GLY A 12 8.58 -32.64 3.47
N ALA A 13 8.68 -33.52 2.48
CA ALA A 13 8.20 -33.26 1.12
C ALA A 13 6.65 -33.20 1.03
N ILE A 14 5.94 -33.99 1.84
CA ILE A 14 4.47 -33.99 1.90
C ILE A 14 3.92 -32.74 2.61
N THR A 15 4.64 -32.20 3.61
CA THR A 15 4.28 -30.92 4.25
C THR A 15 4.60 -29.70 3.39
N LEU A 16 5.54 -29.81 2.44
CA LEU A 16 5.81 -28.77 1.43
C LEU A 16 4.76 -28.74 0.30
N LEU A 17 4.07 -29.84 0.04
CA LEU A 17 3.01 -29.94 -0.99
C LEU A 17 1.69 -29.27 -0.58
N SER A 18 1.51 -28.92 0.70
CA SER A 18 0.40 -28.07 1.18
C SER A 18 0.64 -26.57 0.91
N GLY A 19 1.85 -26.21 0.47
CA GLY A 19 2.31 -24.83 0.27
C GLY A 19 2.03 -24.23 -1.10
N CYS A 20 1.02 -24.70 -1.85
CA CYS A 20 0.70 -24.17 -3.19
C CYS A 20 0.53 -22.63 -3.22
N ALA A 21 0.13 -22.02 -2.09
CA ALA A 21 0.07 -20.57 -1.94
C ALA A 21 1.45 -19.86 -2.06
N ALA A 22 2.54 -20.51 -1.65
CA ALA A 22 3.91 -19.97 -1.77
C ALA A 22 4.43 -19.97 -3.23
N PHE A 23 3.76 -20.67 -4.13
CA PHE A 23 4.08 -20.72 -5.56
C PHE A 23 3.15 -19.88 -6.44
N ARG A 24 2.09 -19.27 -5.86
CA ARG A 24 1.23 -18.33 -6.59
C ARG A 24 2.03 -17.11 -7.03
N ASN A 25 1.80 -16.67 -8.26
CA ASN A 25 2.34 -15.40 -8.76
C ASN A 25 1.27 -14.32 -8.61
N TYR A 26 1.22 -13.76 -7.39
CA TYR A 26 0.20 -12.80 -6.99
C TYR A 26 0.10 -11.58 -7.93
N ASP A 27 1.24 -11.05 -8.38
CA ASP A 27 1.24 -9.90 -9.30
C ASP A 27 0.56 -10.24 -10.64
N SER A 28 0.82 -11.44 -11.19
CA SER A 28 0.18 -11.86 -12.45
C SER A 28 -1.33 -12.07 -12.32
N GLU A 29 -1.77 -12.60 -11.18
CA GLU A 29 -3.20 -12.79 -10.88
C GLU A 29 -3.91 -11.44 -10.77
N LEU A 30 -3.27 -10.49 -10.08
CA LEU A 30 -3.83 -9.14 -9.91
C LEU A 30 -3.72 -8.26 -11.14
N ALA A 31 -2.74 -8.49 -12.02
CA ALA A 31 -2.69 -7.79 -13.30
C ALA A 31 -3.98 -7.99 -14.10
N GLN A 32 -4.54 -9.21 -14.10
CA GLN A 32 -5.80 -9.51 -14.77
C GLN A 32 -7.00 -8.85 -14.07
N THR A 33 -7.06 -8.91 -12.73
CA THR A 33 -8.10 -8.23 -11.94
C THR A 33 -8.07 -6.72 -12.17
N ASN A 34 -6.88 -6.11 -12.15
CA ASN A 34 -6.70 -4.67 -12.37
C ASN A 34 -7.03 -4.24 -13.80
N GLN A 35 -6.78 -5.11 -14.79
CA GLN A 35 -7.20 -4.85 -16.17
C GLN A 35 -8.73 -4.79 -16.29
N GLN A 36 -9.46 -5.68 -15.59
CA GLN A 36 -10.93 -5.62 -15.52
C GLN A 36 -11.41 -4.35 -14.81
N LEU A 37 -10.76 -3.95 -13.72
CA LEU A 37 -11.07 -2.70 -13.02
C LEU A 37 -10.84 -1.48 -13.93
N ALA A 38 -9.70 -1.41 -14.62
CA ALA A 38 -9.34 -0.32 -15.52
C ALA A 38 -10.25 -0.21 -16.75
N SER A 39 -10.94 -1.30 -17.14
CA SER A 39 -11.95 -1.30 -18.20
C SER A 39 -13.36 -1.03 -17.69
N GLY A 40 -13.55 -0.89 -16.37
CA GLY A 40 -14.85 -0.62 -15.74
C GLY A 40 -15.66 -1.89 -15.42
N ASN A 41 -15.12 -3.08 -15.76
CA ASN A 41 -15.76 -4.36 -15.47
C ASN A 41 -15.48 -4.83 -14.03
N VAL A 42 -16.06 -4.14 -13.06
CA VAL A 42 -15.84 -4.43 -11.64
C VAL A 42 -16.35 -5.83 -11.25
N ASP A 43 -17.46 -6.29 -11.82
CA ASP A 43 -17.98 -7.65 -11.58
C ASP A 43 -17.04 -8.74 -12.11
N GLY A 44 -16.42 -8.51 -13.26
CA GLY A 44 -15.36 -9.37 -13.79
C GLY A 44 -14.15 -9.39 -12.86
N ALA A 45 -13.73 -8.24 -12.36
CA ALA A 45 -12.63 -8.13 -11.39
C ALA A 45 -12.91 -8.91 -10.10
N LEU A 46 -14.11 -8.77 -9.53
CA LEU A 46 -14.55 -9.51 -8.34
C LEU A 46 -14.59 -11.02 -8.61
N THR A 47 -15.11 -11.43 -9.77
CA THR A 47 -15.16 -12.86 -10.15
C THR A 47 -13.76 -13.47 -10.22
N LEU A 48 -12.79 -12.76 -10.82
CA LEU A 48 -11.39 -13.20 -10.86
C LEU A 48 -10.77 -13.26 -9.46
N LEU A 49 -11.04 -12.26 -8.62
CA LEU A 49 -10.53 -12.24 -7.24
C LEU A 49 -11.04 -13.45 -6.44
N GLU A 50 -12.33 -13.77 -6.52
CA GLU A 50 -12.91 -14.93 -5.82
C GLU A 50 -12.39 -16.25 -6.37
N LYS A 51 -12.28 -16.37 -7.71
CA LYS A 51 -11.75 -17.56 -8.38
C LYS A 51 -10.31 -17.88 -7.93
N ASN A 52 -9.47 -16.85 -7.84
CA ASN A 52 -8.07 -17.03 -7.46
C ASN A 52 -7.92 -17.29 -5.95
N ASN A 53 -8.91 -16.94 -5.14
CA ASN A 53 -8.88 -17.13 -3.70
C ASN A 53 -9.99 -18.09 -3.25
N SER A 54 -9.95 -19.36 -3.68
CA SER A 54 -10.98 -20.36 -3.37
C SER A 54 -10.94 -20.92 -1.95
N SER A 55 -9.86 -20.69 -1.19
CA SER A 55 -9.71 -21.10 0.21
C SER A 55 -10.82 -20.51 1.10
N GLN A 56 -11.23 -21.25 2.14
CA GLN A 56 -12.09 -20.71 3.19
C GLN A 56 -11.36 -19.69 4.06
N ASP A 57 -10.09 -19.95 4.35
CA ASP A 57 -9.21 -19.03 5.07
C ASP A 57 -8.70 -17.96 4.09
N LYS A 58 -9.33 -16.79 4.12
CA LYS A 58 -8.92 -15.62 3.33
C LYS A 58 -7.81 -14.86 4.05
N ASP A 59 -6.78 -14.48 3.31
CA ASP A 59 -5.71 -13.67 3.85
C ASP A 59 -6.05 -12.17 3.86
N LEU A 60 -5.21 -11.38 4.54
CA LEU A 60 -5.35 -9.93 4.62
C LEU A 60 -5.47 -9.28 3.24
N LEU A 61 -4.69 -9.79 2.29
CA LEU A 61 -4.56 -9.22 0.97
C LEU A 61 -5.83 -9.43 0.13
N TYR A 62 -6.49 -10.57 0.22
CA TYR A 62 -7.83 -10.75 -0.34
C TYR A 62 -8.81 -9.67 0.13
N TYR A 63 -8.84 -9.37 1.44
CA TYR A 63 -9.77 -8.39 2.00
C TYR A 63 -9.45 -6.96 1.59
N PHE A 64 -8.16 -6.63 1.47
CA PHE A 64 -7.69 -5.37 0.89
C PHE A 64 -8.24 -5.15 -0.51
N GLU A 65 -8.01 -6.10 -1.41
CA GLU A 65 -8.47 -6.01 -2.80
C GLU A 65 -9.99 -5.99 -2.90
N LYS A 66 -10.66 -6.90 -2.18
CA LYS A 66 -12.12 -7.01 -2.21
C LYS A 66 -12.80 -5.71 -1.77
N GLY A 67 -12.28 -5.06 -0.73
CA GLY A 67 -12.85 -3.81 -0.26
C GLY A 67 -12.74 -2.67 -1.29
N GLU A 68 -11.62 -2.51 -2.00
CA GLU A 68 -11.52 -1.50 -3.07
C GLU A 68 -12.43 -1.85 -4.26
N LEU A 69 -12.49 -3.11 -4.67
CA LEU A 69 -13.36 -3.52 -5.78
C LEU A 69 -14.85 -3.29 -5.45
N LEU A 70 -15.29 -3.61 -4.24
CA LEU A 70 -16.66 -3.33 -3.79
C LEU A 70 -16.93 -1.83 -3.70
N ARG A 71 -15.94 -1.04 -3.26
CA ARG A 71 -16.05 0.43 -3.26
C ARG A 71 -16.21 0.96 -4.68
N ALA A 72 -15.40 0.48 -5.64
CA ALA A 72 -15.49 0.86 -7.04
C ALA A 72 -16.84 0.44 -7.67
N LYS A 73 -17.43 -0.67 -7.21
CA LYS A 73 -18.78 -1.10 -7.59
C LYS A 73 -19.89 -0.19 -7.02
N GLY A 74 -19.58 0.64 -6.04
CA GLY A 74 -20.55 1.42 -5.27
C GLY A 74 -21.17 0.68 -4.08
N ASP A 75 -20.76 -0.56 -3.82
CA ASP A 75 -21.17 -1.33 -2.64
C ASP A 75 -20.32 -0.95 -1.43
N LEU A 76 -20.61 0.21 -0.85
CA LEU A 76 -19.88 0.75 0.31
C LEU A 76 -20.02 -0.14 1.55
N SER A 77 -21.18 -0.78 1.74
CA SER A 77 -21.42 -1.66 2.89
C SER A 77 -20.60 -2.95 2.78
N GLY A 78 -20.60 -3.58 1.60
CA GLY A 78 -19.75 -4.74 1.31
C GLY A 78 -18.27 -4.39 1.41
N SER A 79 -17.87 -3.22 0.91
CA SER A 79 -16.51 -2.69 1.03
C SER A 79 -16.09 -2.54 2.50
N GLN A 80 -16.92 -1.88 3.31
CA GLN A 80 -16.68 -1.68 4.74
C GLN A 80 -16.59 -3.00 5.50
N THR A 81 -17.41 -4.00 5.13
CA THR A 81 -17.38 -5.35 5.72
C THR A 81 -16.09 -6.10 5.37
N ALA A 82 -15.66 -6.04 4.11
CA ALA A 82 -14.41 -6.66 3.68
C ALA A 82 -13.22 -6.03 4.41
N TRP A 83 -13.16 -4.70 4.47
CA TRP A 83 -12.09 -4.01 5.18
C TRP A 83 -12.15 -4.15 6.71
N SER A 84 -13.32 -4.36 7.30
CA SER A 84 -13.41 -4.71 8.73
C SER A 84 -12.76 -6.06 9.03
N SER A 85 -12.88 -7.03 8.11
CA SER A 85 -12.16 -8.31 8.20
C SER A 85 -10.64 -8.13 8.09
N ALA A 86 -10.18 -7.24 7.20
CA ALA A 86 -8.77 -6.86 7.12
C ALA A 86 -8.30 -6.17 8.41
N ASP A 87 -9.09 -5.23 8.94
CA ASP A 87 -8.78 -4.45 10.13
C ASP A 87 -8.68 -5.34 11.37
N GLN A 88 -9.50 -6.39 11.46
CA GLN A 88 -9.37 -7.42 12.49
C GLN A 88 -8.03 -8.16 12.40
N GLN A 89 -7.56 -8.53 11.19
CA GLN A 89 -6.25 -9.17 11.03
C GLN A 89 -5.10 -8.21 11.38
N VAL A 90 -5.22 -6.93 11.02
CA VAL A 90 -4.24 -5.91 11.42
C VAL A 90 -4.28 -5.70 12.94
N GLY A 91 -5.45 -5.70 13.57
CA GLY A 91 -5.58 -5.62 15.03
C GLY A 91 -4.93 -6.80 15.75
N GLN A 92 -5.05 -8.02 15.23
CA GLN A 92 -4.33 -9.18 15.77
C GLN A 92 -2.80 -9.02 15.70
N TRP A 93 -2.31 -8.43 14.61
CA TRP A 93 -0.89 -8.06 14.49
C TRP A 93 -0.50 -6.99 15.51
N GLU A 94 -1.31 -5.94 15.68
CA GLU A 94 -1.08 -4.88 16.69
C GLU A 94 -1.04 -5.47 18.11
N ASP A 95 -1.96 -6.38 18.44
CA ASP A 95 -2.01 -7.04 19.74
C ASP A 95 -0.76 -7.90 19.98
N ALA A 96 -0.30 -8.64 18.96
CA ALA A 96 0.93 -9.41 19.05
C ALA A 96 2.17 -8.53 19.28
N VAL A 97 2.25 -7.37 18.61
CA VAL A 97 3.33 -6.39 18.76
C VAL A 97 3.32 -5.73 20.14
N LYS A 98 2.13 -5.34 20.63
CA LYS A 98 1.94 -4.70 21.94
C LYS A 98 2.19 -5.65 23.11
N LEU A 99 1.80 -6.92 22.97
CA LEU A 99 1.92 -7.91 24.04
C LEU A 99 3.38 -8.24 24.36
N ASP A 100 4.19 -8.50 23.33
CA ASP A 100 5.61 -8.81 23.50
C ASP A 100 6.39 -8.46 22.22
N THR A 101 6.81 -7.20 22.12
CA THR A 101 7.55 -6.71 20.96
C THR A 101 8.87 -7.46 20.75
N ALA A 102 9.55 -7.86 21.83
CA ALA A 102 10.83 -8.56 21.74
C ALA A 102 10.65 -9.96 21.15
N LYS A 103 9.63 -10.70 21.60
CA LYS A 103 9.26 -12.01 21.04
C LYS A 103 8.78 -11.90 19.61
N TYR A 104 7.94 -10.91 19.29
CA TYR A 104 7.53 -10.63 17.91
C TYR A 104 8.76 -10.42 17.03
N LEU A 105 9.66 -9.49 17.40
CA LEU A 105 10.89 -9.25 16.66
C LEU A 105 11.82 -10.47 16.59
N ALA A 106 11.82 -11.36 17.59
CA ALA A 106 12.60 -12.61 17.55
C ALA A 106 12.04 -13.60 16.52
N GLN A 107 10.71 -13.76 16.47
CA GLN A 107 10.03 -14.61 15.50
C GLN A 107 10.17 -14.06 14.07
N PHE A 108 9.96 -12.75 13.89
CA PHE A 108 10.04 -12.07 12.60
C PHE A 108 11.48 -11.78 12.14
N GLY A 109 12.45 -11.80 13.06
CA GLY A 109 13.88 -11.66 12.75
C GLY A 109 14.53 -12.92 12.17
N SER A 110 13.86 -14.08 12.19
CA SER A 110 14.46 -15.36 11.77
C SER A 110 15.07 -15.33 10.37
N PHE A 111 16.39 -15.57 10.29
CA PHE A 111 17.16 -15.58 9.04
C PHE A 111 16.83 -16.77 8.12
N LEU A 112 16.34 -17.88 8.67
CA LEU A 112 16.20 -19.14 7.93
C LEU A 112 14.92 -19.21 7.10
N VAL A 113 13.89 -18.47 7.48
CA VAL A 113 12.60 -18.45 6.79
C VAL A 113 12.67 -17.47 5.62
N ASN A 114 12.35 -17.96 4.41
CA ASN A 114 12.30 -17.12 3.21
C ASN A 114 11.12 -16.13 3.29
N ASP A 115 11.32 -14.87 2.88
CA ASP A 115 10.30 -13.82 2.94
C ASP A 115 9.03 -14.18 2.14
N LYS A 116 9.15 -14.92 1.02
CA LYS A 116 8.02 -15.41 0.21
C LYS A 116 7.12 -16.40 0.94
N VAL A 117 7.66 -17.14 1.91
CA VAL A 117 6.93 -18.19 2.66
C VAL A 117 6.31 -17.64 3.95
N ARG A 118 6.67 -16.41 4.36
CA ARG A 118 6.09 -15.75 5.53
C ARG A 118 4.63 -15.39 5.29
N ARG A 119 3.85 -15.34 6.37
CA ARG A 119 2.49 -14.77 6.32
C ARG A 119 2.58 -13.30 5.91
N TYR A 120 1.70 -12.88 5.02
CA TYR A 120 1.58 -11.49 4.64
C TYR A 120 0.85 -10.71 5.75
N GLU A 121 1.50 -9.67 6.28
CA GLU A 121 0.95 -8.82 7.36
C GLU A 121 0.61 -7.40 6.87
N GLY A 122 0.78 -7.13 5.57
CA GLY A 122 0.64 -5.80 4.99
C GLY A 122 1.84 -4.90 5.28
N TYR A 123 2.17 -4.01 4.36
CA TYR A 123 3.15 -2.95 4.63
C TYR A 123 2.54 -1.86 5.50
N ASP A 124 3.39 -1.11 6.21
CA ASP A 124 2.91 -0.14 7.19
C ASP A 124 2.03 0.96 6.56
N TYR A 125 2.35 1.42 5.34
CA TYR A 125 1.45 2.32 4.60
C TYR A 125 0.10 1.67 4.29
N GLU A 126 0.05 0.38 3.96
CA GLU A 126 -1.20 -0.31 3.63
C GLU A 126 -2.09 -0.44 4.86
N LYS A 127 -1.49 -0.75 6.03
CA LYS A 127 -2.20 -0.81 7.30
C LYS A 127 -2.81 0.56 7.65
N VAL A 128 -2.07 1.66 7.46
CA VAL A 128 -2.58 3.03 7.70
C VAL A 128 -3.61 3.46 6.66
N MET A 129 -3.40 3.09 5.39
CA MET A 129 -4.35 3.38 4.32
C MET A 129 -5.65 2.62 4.51
N LEU A 130 -5.66 1.42 5.10
CA LEU A 130 -6.89 0.67 5.37
C LEU A 130 -7.93 1.52 6.14
N THR A 131 -7.55 2.07 7.29
CA THR A 131 -8.47 2.89 8.11
C THR A 131 -8.78 4.23 7.44
N THR A 132 -7.85 4.76 6.63
CA THR A 132 -8.10 5.96 5.83
C THR A 132 -9.18 5.71 4.76
N GLN A 133 -9.11 4.58 4.05
CA GLN A 133 -10.10 4.20 3.05
C GLN A 133 -11.45 3.87 3.70
N MET A 134 -11.46 3.22 4.87
CA MET A 134 -12.67 3.02 5.67
C MET A 134 -13.30 4.35 6.12
N ALA A 135 -12.48 5.34 6.52
CA ALA A 135 -13.00 6.67 6.84
C ALA A 135 -13.66 7.33 5.61
N LEU A 136 -13.07 7.19 4.42
CA LEU A 136 -13.66 7.70 3.18
C LEU A 136 -14.99 7.02 2.83
N ASN A 137 -15.15 5.72 3.07
CA ASN A 137 -16.44 5.03 2.89
C ASN A 137 -17.53 5.62 3.80
N LEU A 138 -17.19 5.88 5.06
CA LEU A 138 -18.11 6.45 6.04
C LEU A 138 -18.47 7.90 5.68
N LEU A 139 -17.48 8.69 5.25
CA LEU A 139 -17.71 10.06 4.78
C LEU A 139 -18.56 10.12 3.51
N ALA A 140 -18.47 9.11 2.63
CA ALA A 140 -19.28 9.03 1.42
C ALA A 140 -20.79 8.83 1.71
N VAL A 141 -21.14 8.42 2.93
CA VAL A 141 -22.52 8.35 3.45
C VAL A 141 -22.77 9.39 4.57
N ASN A 142 -21.92 10.42 4.65
CA ASN A 142 -21.97 11.50 5.65
C ASN A 142 -21.83 11.05 7.13
N ASP A 143 -21.25 9.88 7.39
CA ASP A 143 -20.98 9.39 8.75
C ASP A 143 -19.63 9.92 9.28
N PHE A 144 -19.63 11.17 9.75
CA PHE A 144 -18.45 11.82 10.32
C PHE A 144 -18.02 11.21 11.66
N ASP A 145 -18.95 10.73 12.49
CA ASP A 145 -18.65 10.08 13.77
C ASP A 145 -17.97 8.71 13.57
N GLY A 146 -18.46 7.94 12.61
CA GLY A 146 -17.82 6.70 12.16
C GLY A 146 -16.43 6.98 11.59
N ALA A 147 -16.29 7.99 10.73
CA ALA A 147 -15.01 8.40 10.18
C ALA A 147 -14.01 8.82 11.27
N ARG A 148 -14.46 9.57 12.28
CA ARG A 148 -13.68 9.94 13.47
C ARG A 148 -13.16 8.71 14.21
N THR A 149 -13.94 7.64 14.30
CA THR A 149 -13.49 6.38 14.91
C THR A 149 -12.36 5.74 14.11
N GLN A 150 -12.45 5.73 12.78
CA GLN A 150 -11.37 5.20 11.93
C GLN A 150 -10.12 6.08 11.98
N ILE A 151 -10.26 7.41 12.04
CA ILE A 151 -9.15 8.36 12.25
C ILE A 151 -8.42 8.07 13.56
N LYS A 152 -9.15 7.83 14.65
CA LYS A 152 -8.53 7.45 15.93
C LYS A 152 -7.71 6.17 15.79
N LYS A 153 -8.26 5.14 15.15
CA LYS A 153 -7.52 3.89 14.87
C LYS A 153 -6.26 4.14 14.03
N THR A 154 -6.33 5.02 13.04
CA THR A 154 -5.15 5.42 12.24
C THR A 154 -4.04 5.96 13.14
N HIS A 155 -4.34 6.85 14.08
CA HIS A 155 -3.33 7.39 15.01
C HIS A 155 -2.76 6.35 15.97
N GLU A 156 -3.61 5.48 16.52
CA GLU A 156 -3.16 4.38 17.39
C GLU A 156 -2.23 3.42 16.63
N ARG A 157 -2.59 3.09 15.38
CA ARG A 157 -1.81 2.23 14.49
C ARG A 157 -0.46 2.84 14.13
N GLU A 158 -0.42 4.12 13.78
CA GLU A 158 0.83 4.83 13.51
C GLU A 158 1.77 4.82 14.73
N ALA A 159 1.22 4.96 15.94
CA ALA A 159 2.01 4.90 17.17
C ALA A 159 2.61 3.50 17.41
N VAL A 160 1.84 2.43 17.16
CA VAL A 160 2.33 1.04 17.25
C VAL A 160 3.43 0.77 16.23
N ILE A 161 3.23 1.22 14.98
CA ILE A 161 4.23 1.10 13.93
C ILE A 161 5.51 1.85 14.31
N ALA A 162 5.39 3.08 14.83
CA ALA A 162 6.53 3.87 15.24
C ALA A 162 7.38 3.16 16.31
N ASP A 163 6.74 2.70 17.40
CA ASP A 163 7.43 1.99 18.49
C ASP A 163 8.08 0.68 18.01
N LEU A 164 7.41 -0.06 17.14
CA LEU A 164 7.98 -1.28 16.55
C LEU A 164 9.21 -0.97 15.70
N ARG A 165 9.14 0.04 14.83
CA ARG A 165 10.23 0.40 13.91
C ARG A 165 11.47 0.92 14.64
N ASP A 166 11.27 1.68 15.72
CA ASP A 166 12.38 2.16 16.56
C ASP A 166 13.15 0.99 17.19
N LYS A 167 12.43 -0.01 17.74
CA LYS A 167 13.04 -1.22 18.31
C LYS A 167 13.66 -2.12 17.24
N GLU A 168 13.00 -2.24 16.09
CA GLU A 168 13.48 -3.04 14.97
C GLU A 168 14.81 -2.50 14.41
N TYR A 169 14.92 -1.17 14.29
CA TYR A 169 16.14 -0.51 13.84
C TYR A 169 17.35 -0.90 14.70
N LEU A 170 17.24 -0.73 16.02
CA LEU A 170 18.32 -1.04 16.97
C LEU A 170 18.73 -2.52 16.91
N LYS A 171 17.74 -3.42 16.82
CA LYS A 171 18.00 -4.85 16.74
C LYS A 171 18.70 -5.25 15.44
N ARG A 172 18.30 -4.66 14.31
CA ARG A 172 18.91 -4.92 13.00
C ARG A 172 20.37 -4.47 12.97
N GLU A 173 20.70 -3.32 13.57
CA GLU A 173 22.09 -2.86 13.70
C GLU A 173 22.92 -3.86 14.52
N GLU A 174 22.43 -4.27 15.69
CA GLU A 174 23.12 -5.25 16.55
C GLU A 174 23.34 -6.60 15.83
N GLU A 175 22.34 -7.08 15.10
CA GLU A 175 22.44 -8.33 14.34
C GLU A 175 23.38 -8.22 13.13
N ALA A 176 23.38 -7.08 12.42
CA ALA A 176 24.29 -6.83 11.31
C ALA A 176 25.76 -6.84 11.78
N GLU A 177 26.05 -6.19 12.91
CA GLU A 177 27.37 -6.22 13.53
C GLU A 177 27.79 -7.63 13.93
N LYS A 178 26.91 -8.38 14.63
CA LYS A 178 27.17 -9.77 15.06
C LYS A 178 27.45 -10.71 13.89
N GLN A 179 26.75 -10.54 12.77
CA GLN A 179 26.91 -11.39 11.58
C GLN A 179 27.99 -10.87 10.63
N GLY A 180 28.61 -9.73 10.91
CA GLY A 180 29.64 -9.12 10.06
C GLY A 180 29.14 -8.65 8.69
N VAL A 181 27.83 -8.39 8.55
CA VAL A 181 27.23 -7.93 7.28
C VAL A 181 27.30 -6.41 7.23
N LYS A 182 28.18 -5.89 6.38
CA LYS A 182 28.38 -4.44 6.15
C LYS A 182 27.79 -3.92 4.85
N THR A 183 27.24 -4.82 4.03
CA THR A 183 26.72 -4.49 2.70
C THR A 183 25.49 -3.59 2.81
N GLU A 184 25.52 -2.44 2.16
CA GLU A 184 24.37 -1.57 1.97
C GLU A 184 23.70 -1.83 0.62
N TYR A 185 22.46 -1.35 0.44
CA TYR A 185 21.77 -1.45 -0.85
C TYR A 185 22.52 -0.71 -1.97
N LYS A 186 23.36 0.27 -1.62
CA LYS A 186 24.21 1.03 -2.53
C LYS A 186 25.36 0.20 -3.09
N ASP A 187 25.78 -0.85 -2.38
CA ASP A 187 26.85 -1.76 -2.81
C ASP A 187 26.33 -2.85 -3.77
N LEU A 188 25.00 -2.97 -3.92
CA LEU A 188 24.37 -3.96 -4.79
C LEU A 188 24.50 -3.53 -6.26
N GLN A 189 25.59 -3.94 -6.91
CA GLN A 189 25.83 -3.65 -8.33
C GLN A 189 24.68 -4.17 -9.22
N GLY A 190 24.10 -3.28 -10.03
CA GLY A 190 22.95 -3.58 -10.89
C GLY A 190 21.58 -3.41 -10.22
N TYR A 191 21.52 -3.08 -8.93
CA TYR A 191 20.28 -2.69 -8.27
C TYR A 191 19.94 -1.22 -8.58
N PRO A 192 18.67 -0.86 -8.86
CA PRO A 192 18.28 0.49 -9.23
C PRO A 192 18.17 1.43 -8.00
N VAL A 193 19.31 1.72 -7.39
CA VAL A 193 19.43 2.55 -6.17
C VAL A 193 18.79 3.93 -6.31
N ALA A 194 18.84 4.52 -7.52
CA ALA A 194 18.26 5.83 -7.81
C ALA A 194 16.74 5.90 -7.54
N SER A 195 16.04 4.76 -7.63
CA SER A 195 14.60 4.71 -7.33
C SER A 195 14.30 4.83 -5.83
N LEU A 196 15.23 4.40 -4.96
CA LEU A 196 15.09 4.49 -3.51
C LEU A 196 15.61 5.82 -2.96
N ASP A 197 16.59 6.43 -3.64
CA ASP A 197 17.16 7.72 -3.26
C ASP A 197 16.50 8.92 -3.97
N ALA A 198 15.41 8.68 -4.70
CA ALA A 198 14.66 9.74 -5.39
C ALA A 198 14.15 10.81 -4.40
N PRO A 199 14.15 12.11 -4.75
CA PRO A 199 13.76 13.20 -3.84
C PRO A 199 12.40 12.99 -3.18
N GLU A 200 11.41 12.51 -3.91
CA GLU A 200 10.06 12.22 -3.41
C GLU A 200 9.99 11.06 -2.41
N VAL A 201 11.03 10.21 -2.35
CA VAL A 201 11.15 9.09 -1.41
C VAL A 201 11.89 9.52 -0.15
N VAL A 202 13.03 10.21 -0.31
CA VAL A 202 13.87 10.65 0.82
C VAL A 202 13.28 11.83 1.59
N SER A 203 12.44 12.63 0.95
CA SER A 203 11.72 13.75 1.60
C SER A 203 10.57 13.30 2.49
N LEU A 204 10.08 12.05 2.34
CA LEU A 204 9.10 11.50 3.26
C LEU A 204 9.71 11.43 4.67
N LYS A 205 8.89 11.56 5.71
CA LYS A 205 9.37 11.35 7.09
C LYS A 205 9.61 9.87 7.37
N ASN A 206 8.69 9.03 6.93
CA ASN A 206 8.68 7.58 7.06
C ASN A 206 7.75 7.00 5.97
N SER A 207 7.61 5.68 5.95
CA SER A 207 6.80 4.99 4.94
C SER A 207 5.35 4.75 5.35
N TYR A 208 4.86 5.29 6.47
CA TYR A 208 3.53 4.90 7.00
C TYR A 208 2.62 6.08 7.29
N GLN A 209 3.15 7.24 7.69
CA GLN A 209 2.34 8.43 7.91
C GLN A 209 1.96 9.09 6.58
N SER A 210 0.68 9.38 6.42
CA SER A 210 0.14 10.02 5.23
C SER A 210 -0.32 11.45 5.54
N ALA A 211 0.23 12.42 4.79
CA ALA A 211 -0.22 13.81 4.91
C ALA A 211 -1.72 13.95 4.59
N PHE A 212 -2.24 13.12 3.68
CA PHE A 212 -3.67 13.06 3.39
C PHE A 212 -4.48 12.57 4.60
N SER A 213 -4.07 11.49 5.26
CA SER A 213 -4.80 10.94 6.41
C SER A 213 -4.90 11.94 7.55
N HIS A 214 -3.82 12.68 7.83
CA HIS A 214 -3.83 13.73 8.85
C HIS A 214 -4.62 14.98 8.43
N TYR A 215 -4.58 15.35 7.14
CA TYR A 215 -5.41 16.45 6.63
C TYR A 215 -6.91 16.10 6.69
N LEU A 216 -7.27 14.87 6.32
CA LEU A 216 -8.63 14.35 6.43
C LEU A 216 -9.09 14.33 7.89
N ALA A 217 -8.22 13.92 8.82
CA ALA A 217 -8.49 13.98 10.26
C ALA A 217 -8.83 15.42 10.70
N GLY A 218 -8.00 16.39 10.31
CA GLY A 218 -8.27 17.81 10.57
C GLY A 218 -9.62 18.26 10.05
N PHE A 219 -9.96 17.91 8.80
CA PHE A 219 -11.25 18.25 8.19
C PHE A 219 -12.44 17.61 8.89
N VAL A 220 -12.35 16.34 9.29
CA VAL A 220 -13.44 15.65 10.01
C VAL A 220 -13.65 16.27 11.38
N TYR A 221 -12.58 16.52 12.15
CA TYR A 221 -12.70 17.16 13.45
C TYR A 221 -13.24 18.61 13.34
N GLU A 222 -12.82 19.35 12.31
CA GLU A 222 -13.36 20.69 12.04
C GLU A 222 -14.87 20.63 11.75
N ALA A 223 -15.30 19.68 10.91
CA ALA A 223 -16.71 19.47 10.56
C ALA A 223 -17.58 19.11 11.78
N LEU A 224 -17.01 18.39 12.74
CA LEU A 224 -17.65 18.03 14.02
C LEU A 224 -17.60 19.16 15.06
N GLY A 225 -16.97 20.29 14.75
CA GLY A 225 -16.80 21.42 15.68
C GLY A 225 -15.71 21.20 16.73
N GLU A 226 -14.92 20.13 16.62
CA GLU A 226 -13.84 19.76 17.54
C GLU A 226 -12.52 20.43 17.13
N LYS A 227 -12.45 21.77 17.12
CA LYS A 227 -11.29 22.53 16.61
C LYS A 227 -9.96 22.16 17.28
N ASP A 228 -9.97 21.89 18.58
CA ASP A 228 -8.78 21.49 19.34
C ASP A 228 -8.21 20.15 18.87
N LEU A 229 -9.06 19.27 18.33
CA LEU A 229 -8.66 17.99 17.72
C LEU A 229 -8.33 18.14 16.23
N ALA A 230 -8.89 19.15 15.55
CA ALA A 230 -8.57 19.46 14.16
C ALA A 230 -7.14 20.02 13.99
N ALA A 231 -6.71 20.91 14.88
CA ALA A 231 -5.42 21.60 14.76
C ALA A 231 -4.22 20.63 14.71
N PRO A 232 -4.11 19.60 15.56
CA PRO A 232 -3.05 18.59 15.44
C PRO A 232 -3.03 17.87 14.09
N GLY A 233 -4.19 17.52 13.53
CA GLY A 233 -4.29 16.88 12.22
C GLY A 233 -3.71 17.76 11.11
N TYR A 234 -4.14 19.02 11.03
CA TYR A 234 -3.62 19.96 10.04
C TYR A 234 -2.13 20.28 10.23
N ARG A 235 -1.68 20.47 11.47
CA ARG A 235 -0.27 20.70 11.76
C ARG A 235 0.58 19.52 11.30
N LYS A 236 0.15 18.30 11.62
CA LYS A 236 0.86 17.08 11.25
C LYS A 236 0.90 16.88 9.74
N ALA A 237 -0.18 17.18 9.02
CA ALA A 237 -0.18 17.17 7.56
C ALA A 237 0.85 18.15 6.98
N ALA A 238 0.91 19.38 7.50
CA ALA A 238 1.87 20.39 7.07
C ALA A 238 3.33 20.02 7.41
N GLU A 239 3.57 19.34 8.53
CA GLU A 239 4.89 18.78 8.87
C GLU A 239 5.33 17.69 7.89
N LEU A 240 4.40 16.82 7.47
CA LEU A 240 4.69 15.73 6.54
C LEU A 240 4.86 16.23 5.10
N ARG A 241 4.26 17.38 4.76
CA ARG A 241 4.36 17.99 3.42
C ARG A 241 4.54 19.51 3.53
N PRO A 242 5.72 20.00 3.92
CA PRO A 242 5.98 21.43 4.08
C PRO A 242 5.85 22.17 2.74
N ASN A 243 5.65 23.49 2.82
CA ASN A 243 5.46 24.37 1.65
C ASN A 243 4.25 24.01 0.77
N THR A 244 3.19 23.48 1.39
CA THR A 244 1.92 23.17 0.70
C THR A 244 0.86 24.19 1.10
N PRO A 245 0.49 25.16 0.22
CA PRO A 245 -0.38 26.27 0.58
C PRO A 245 -1.73 25.85 1.20
N LEU A 246 -2.34 24.78 0.67
CA LEU A 246 -3.58 24.22 1.21
C LEU A 246 -3.48 23.85 2.70
N LEU A 247 -2.38 23.20 3.09
CA LEU A 247 -2.20 22.69 4.46
C LEU A 247 -1.95 23.83 5.44
N GLU A 248 -1.13 24.80 5.04
CA GLU A 248 -0.87 25.99 5.85
C GLU A 248 -2.10 26.89 5.99
N GLN A 249 -2.90 27.02 4.92
CA GLN A 249 -4.15 27.77 4.95
C GLN A 249 -5.18 27.12 5.87
N ALA A 250 -5.33 25.79 5.82
CA ALA A 250 -6.26 25.07 6.70
C ALA A 250 -5.97 25.34 8.19
N LEU A 251 -4.69 25.36 8.59
CA LEU A 251 -4.30 25.69 9.96
C LEU A 251 -4.58 27.16 10.31
N ARG A 252 -4.27 28.09 9.39
CA ARG A 252 -4.53 29.54 9.59
C ARG A 252 -6.02 29.88 9.66
N ASP A 253 -6.84 29.15 8.92
CA ASP A 253 -8.27 29.43 8.79
C ASP A 253 -9.10 28.78 9.91
N LEU A 254 -8.53 27.84 10.66
CA LEU A 254 -9.22 27.10 11.71
C LEU A 254 -9.80 28.01 12.80
N ASP A 255 -9.08 29.06 13.19
CA ASP A 255 -9.50 30.02 14.21
C ASP A 255 -10.41 31.13 13.66
N LYS A 256 -10.56 31.22 12.34
CA LYS A 256 -11.43 32.24 11.74
C LYS A 256 -12.89 31.95 12.11
N PRO A 257 -13.70 33.00 12.35
CA PRO A 257 -15.14 32.84 12.48
C PRO A 257 -15.68 32.13 11.24
N ALA A 258 -16.61 31.20 11.45
CA ALA A 258 -17.32 30.58 10.34
C ALA A 258 -17.91 31.69 9.46
N ALA A 259 -17.73 31.58 8.14
CA ALA A 259 -18.31 32.54 7.21
C ALA A 259 -19.82 32.57 7.44
N LYS A 260 -20.43 33.77 7.45
CA LYS A 260 -21.89 33.96 7.54
C LYS A 260 -22.64 33.53 6.27
N SER A 261 -21.96 32.82 5.36
CA SER A 261 -22.52 32.36 4.11
C SER A 261 -23.29 31.06 4.33
N ASP A 262 -24.34 30.84 3.55
CA ASP A 262 -25.07 29.57 3.47
C ASP A 262 -24.33 28.52 2.61
N ASP A 263 -23.11 28.84 2.17
CA ASP A 263 -22.23 27.93 1.44
C ASP A 263 -21.75 26.77 2.33
N SER A 264 -21.64 25.61 1.70
CA SER A 264 -21.05 24.40 2.25
C SER A 264 -19.56 24.34 1.99
N ASP A 265 -18.80 23.79 2.94
CA ASP A 265 -17.38 23.52 2.82
C ASP A 265 -17.16 22.10 2.28
N ILE A 266 -16.63 22.02 1.07
CA ILE A 266 -16.55 20.77 0.30
C ILE A 266 -15.09 20.39 0.15
N LEU A 267 -14.78 19.15 0.53
CA LEU A 267 -13.51 18.50 0.24
C LEU A 267 -13.71 17.48 -0.88
N ILE A 268 -13.22 17.79 -2.07
CA ILE A 268 -13.15 16.82 -3.16
C ILE A 268 -11.83 16.07 -3.03
N VAL A 269 -11.90 14.76 -2.81
CA VAL A 269 -10.78 13.83 -2.77
C VAL A 269 -10.74 13.08 -4.09
N VAL A 270 -9.63 13.20 -4.82
CA VAL A 270 -9.42 12.52 -6.10
C VAL A 270 -8.28 11.51 -5.93
N GLN A 271 -8.62 10.24 -6.02
CA GLN A 271 -7.70 9.11 -5.94
C GLN A 271 -7.44 8.55 -7.34
N SER A 272 -6.19 8.41 -7.79
CA SER A 272 -5.87 7.97 -9.17
C SER A 272 -4.73 6.96 -9.24
N GLY A 273 -4.74 6.12 -10.28
CA GLY A 273 -3.70 5.11 -10.51
C GLY A 273 -3.78 3.90 -9.57
N LEU A 274 -2.97 2.88 -9.79
CA LEU A 274 -2.90 1.69 -8.94
C LEU A 274 -1.58 1.67 -8.17
N ALA A 275 -1.57 1.10 -6.98
CA ALA A 275 -0.35 0.91 -6.20
C ALA A 275 0.69 0.12 -7.02
N PRO A 276 2.00 0.40 -6.85
CA PRO A 276 3.03 -0.22 -7.66
C PRO A 276 3.06 -1.73 -7.49
N SER A 277 3.55 -2.47 -8.50
CA SER A 277 3.88 -3.87 -8.29
C SER A 277 5.22 -4.00 -7.57
N ARG A 278 5.38 -5.13 -6.89
CA ARG A 278 6.66 -5.58 -6.38
C ARG A 278 7.16 -6.72 -7.26
N ASP A 279 8.39 -6.60 -7.72
CA ASP A 279 9.09 -7.62 -8.50
C ASP A 279 10.36 -8.07 -7.75
N SER A 280 11.05 -9.05 -8.31
CA SER A 280 12.31 -9.59 -7.79
C SER A 280 13.42 -9.42 -8.82
N ILE A 281 14.53 -8.81 -8.42
CA ILE A 281 15.76 -8.76 -9.21
C ILE A 281 16.82 -9.66 -8.57
N ARG A 282 17.62 -10.36 -9.39
CA ARG A 282 18.73 -11.20 -8.89
C ARG A 282 20.04 -10.47 -9.04
N ILE A 283 20.76 -10.31 -7.94
CA ILE A 283 22.06 -9.66 -7.87
C ILE A 283 23.11 -10.71 -7.44
N PRO A 284 24.15 -10.97 -8.25
CA PRO A 284 25.23 -11.87 -7.86
C PRO A 284 26.12 -11.19 -6.81
N LEU A 285 26.22 -11.77 -5.62
CA LEU A 285 27.10 -11.28 -4.56
C LEU A 285 28.22 -12.28 -4.24
N PRO A 286 29.45 -11.81 -4.03
CA PRO A 286 30.54 -12.65 -3.56
C PRO A 286 30.40 -12.94 -2.06
N LEU A 287 30.01 -14.16 -1.69
CA LEU A 287 29.77 -14.55 -0.30
C LEU A 287 30.87 -15.48 0.24
N PRO A 288 31.32 -15.30 1.50
CA PRO A 288 32.25 -16.22 2.13
C PRO A 288 31.52 -17.50 2.57
N ILE A 289 31.69 -18.59 1.82
CA ILE A 289 31.05 -19.88 2.11
C ILE A 289 32.15 -20.90 2.38
N SER A 290 32.24 -21.36 3.64
CA SER A 290 33.24 -22.36 4.08
C SER A 290 34.68 -22.02 3.69
N GLY A 291 35.09 -20.76 3.89
CA GLY A 291 36.44 -20.26 3.59
C GLY A 291 36.70 -19.87 2.13
N ASN A 292 35.78 -20.14 1.21
CA ASN A 292 35.88 -19.77 -0.20
C ASN A 292 34.94 -18.62 -0.54
N LEU A 293 35.34 -17.76 -1.47
CA LEU A 293 34.46 -16.74 -2.03
C LEU A 293 33.63 -17.34 -3.17
N VAL A 294 32.31 -17.41 -2.97
CA VAL A 294 31.38 -18.03 -3.92
C VAL A 294 30.40 -16.98 -4.42
N ILE A 295 30.35 -16.80 -5.74
CA ILE A 295 29.36 -15.93 -6.39
C ILE A 295 27.98 -16.57 -6.26
N THR A 296 27.12 -15.93 -5.48
CA THR A 296 25.78 -16.44 -5.16
C THR A 296 24.74 -15.44 -5.64
N PRO A 297 23.85 -15.80 -6.58
CA PRO A 297 22.76 -14.92 -7.01
C PRO A 297 21.71 -14.81 -5.91
N LEU A 298 21.54 -13.60 -5.35
CA LEU A 298 20.55 -13.32 -4.32
C LEU A 298 19.39 -12.51 -4.89
N SER A 299 18.17 -12.82 -4.45
CA SER A 299 16.94 -12.14 -4.90
C SER A 299 16.62 -10.95 -3.99
N PHE A 300 16.43 -9.77 -4.56
CA PHE A 300 16.04 -8.54 -3.88
C PHE A 300 14.74 -7.97 -4.44
N PRO A 301 13.88 -7.35 -3.61
CA PRO A 301 12.64 -6.74 -4.08
C PRO A 301 12.91 -5.46 -4.89
N LEU A 302 12.03 -5.21 -5.85
CA LEU A 302 12.04 -4.05 -6.73
C LEU A 302 10.62 -3.46 -6.84
N ILE A 303 10.48 -2.14 -6.68
CA ILE A 303 9.19 -1.45 -6.90
C ILE A 303 9.06 -1.04 -8.36
N LYS A 304 7.96 -1.45 -9.00
CA LYS A 304 7.58 -1.06 -10.36
C LYS A 304 6.32 -0.19 -10.32
N PRO A 305 6.43 1.12 -10.59
CA PRO A 305 5.27 2.01 -10.64
C PRO A 305 4.22 1.52 -11.63
N ASP A 306 2.94 1.72 -11.29
CA ASP A 306 1.87 1.58 -12.26
C ASP A 306 1.82 2.81 -13.17
N THR A 307 1.63 2.59 -14.47
CA THR A 307 1.50 3.67 -15.46
C THR A 307 0.21 3.53 -16.26
N SER A 308 -0.75 2.75 -15.76
CA SER A 308 -2.00 2.44 -16.48
C SER A 308 -2.97 3.63 -16.52
N THR A 309 -2.83 4.56 -15.57
CA THR A 309 -3.68 5.75 -15.44
C THR A 309 -2.85 7.00 -15.69
N ALA A 310 -3.30 7.86 -16.61
CA ALA A 310 -2.63 9.12 -16.89
C ALA A 310 -2.62 10.03 -15.65
N THR A 311 -1.50 10.73 -15.42
CA THR A 311 -1.40 11.74 -14.36
C THR A 311 -2.14 13.01 -14.76
N PHE A 312 -2.83 13.63 -13.82
CA PHE A 312 -3.47 14.92 -13.99
C PHE A 312 -3.45 15.70 -12.67
N GLY A 313 -3.49 17.03 -12.76
CA GLY A 313 -3.43 17.93 -11.61
C GLY A 313 -4.57 18.94 -11.56
N GLN A 314 -5.57 18.81 -12.43
CA GLN A 314 -6.70 19.75 -12.52
C GLN A 314 -8.02 19.01 -12.74
N ILE A 315 -9.11 19.58 -12.22
CA ILE A 315 -10.49 19.18 -12.48
C ILE A 315 -11.35 20.40 -12.77
N GLY A 316 -12.45 20.21 -13.51
CA GLY A 316 -13.48 21.22 -13.67
C GLY A 316 -14.54 21.11 -12.57
N VAL A 317 -15.00 22.23 -12.01
CA VAL A 317 -16.20 22.31 -11.16
C VAL A 317 -17.06 23.45 -11.68
N ASP A 318 -18.28 23.14 -12.14
CA ASP A 318 -19.21 24.09 -12.78
C ASP A 318 -18.56 24.94 -13.88
N GLY A 319 -17.71 24.31 -14.70
CA GLY A 319 -16.99 24.95 -15.80
C GLY A 319 -15.71 25.71 -15.38
N ARG A 320 -15.42 25.85 -14.08
CA ARG A 320 -14.17 26.45 -13.59
C ARG A 320 -13.10 25.37 -13.37
N GLN A 321 -11.91 25.58 -13.94
CA GLN A 321 -10.75 24.73 -13.67
C GLN A 321 -10.17 25.01 -12.28
N LEU A 322 -9.85 23.95 -11.54
CA LEU A 322 -9.27 23.99 -10.20
C LEU A 322 -8.04 23.07 -10.15
N ASP A 323 -6.96 23.59 -9.57
CA ASP A 323 -5.75 22.81 -9.28
C ASP A 323 -5.99 21.86 -8.11
N LEU A 324 -5.53 20.63 -8.27
CA LEU A 324 -5.51 19.62 -7.23
C LEU A 324 -4.18 19.67 -6.48
N THR A 325 -4.26 19.56 -5.16
CA THR A 325 -3.08 19.42 -4.30
C THR A 325 -2.85 17.94 -4.04
N GLN A 326 -1.77 17.38 -4.58
CA GLN A 326 -1.34 16.01 -4.23
C GLN A 326 -0.89 15.99 -2.77
N LEU A 327 -1.43 15.07 -1.97
CA LEU A 327 -1.05 14.88 -0.57
C LEU A 327 -0.38 13.54 -0.31
N ASN A 328 -0.63 12.52 -1.14
CA ASN A 328 -0.04 11.19 -0.98
C ASN A 328 0.40 10.57 -2.31
N SER A 329 1.45 9.73 -2.28
CA SER A 329 1.80 8.78 -3.35
C SER A 329 2.17 7.43 -2.73
N THR A 330 1.38 6.40 -3.03
CA THR A 330 1.65 5.03 -2.58
C THR A 330 2.93 4.48 -3.19
N THR A 331 3.27 4.85 -4.43
CA THR A 331 4.56 4.51 -5.04
C THR A 331 5.74 5.06 -4.25
N ALA A 332 5.68 6.33 -3.85
CA ALA A 332 6.74 6.95 -3.04
C ALA A 332 6.82 6.31 -1.64
N MET A 333 5.68 6.06 -0.98
CA MET A 333 5.64 5.38 0.32
C MET A 333 6.16 3.94 0.24
N SER A 334 5.84 3.20 -0.83
CA SER A 334 6.29 1.81 -1.03
C SER A 334 7.80 1.75 -1.27
N ARG A 335 8.35 2.68 -2.06
CA ARG A 335 9.81 2.85 -2.21
C ARG A 335 10.47 3.22 -0.90
N ARG A 336 9.85 4.09 -0.10
CA ARG A 336 10.37 4.45 1.22
C ARG A 336 10.37 3.26 2.17
N ALA A 337 9.29 2.47 2.20
CA ALA A 337 9.21 1.25 2.98
C ALA A 337 10.33 0.27 2.57
N LEU A 338 10.50 0.06 1.25
CA LEU A 338 11.56 -0.80 0.75
C LEU A 338 12.94 -0.28 1.15
N ARG A 339 13.21 1.02 1.01
CA ARG A 339 14.46 1.64 1.44
C ARG A 339 14.75 1.39 2.92
N ASP A 340 13.76 1.56 3.78
CA ASP A 340 13.89 1.36 5.23
C ASP A 340 14.05 -0.13 5.59
N ASP A 341 13.52 -1.05 4.76
CA ASP A 341 13.61 -2.49 4.95
C ASP A 341 14.86 -3.14 4.32
N MET A 342 15.50 -2.49 3.34
CA MET A 342 16.66 -3.04 2.61
C MET A 342 17.79 -3.53 3.52
N PRO A 343 18.22 -2.82 4.58
CA PRO A 343 19.28 -3.33 5.47
C PRO A 343 18.92 -4.68 6.09
N GLY A 344 17.68 -4.83 6.56
CA GLY A 344 17.18 -6.10 7.10
C GLY A 344 17.09 -7.18 6.02
N ILE A 345 16.61 -6.85 4.83
CA ILE A 345 16.51 -7.79 3.70
C ILE A 345 17.90 -8.30 3.30
N ILE A 346 18.90 -7.42 3.19
CA ILE A 346 20.29 -7.78 2.87
C ILE A 346 20.87 -8.68 3.94
N LEU A 347 20.73 -8.30 5.22
CA LEU A 347 21.19 -9.10 6.35
C LEU A 347 20.62 -10.52 6.30
N ARG A 348 19.28 -10.65 6.25
CA ARG A 348 18.63 -11.96 6.27
C ARG A 348 18.98 -12.79 5.04
N THR A 349 19.00 -12.19 3.85
CA THR A 349 19.29 -12.90 2.60
C THR A 349 20.74 -13.38 2.56
N THR A 350 21.69 -12.56 3.04
CA THR A 350 23.11 -12.92 3.11
C THR A 350 23.36 -14.05 4.10
N VAL A 351 22.86 -13.93 5.33
CA VAL A 351 23.02 -14.96 6.37
C VAL A 351 22.38 -16.28 5.93
N ARG A 352 21.18 -16.22 5.32
CA ARG A 352 20.48 -17.40 4.77
C ARG A 352 21.31 -18.07 3.68
N ALA A 353 21.86 -17.30 2.76
CA ALA A 353 22.67 -17.81 1.66
C ALA A 353 23.96 -18.47 2.15
N VAL A 354 24.69 -17.83 3.08
CA VAL A 354 25.90 -18.41 3.69
C VAL A 354 25.57 -19.71 4.42
N THR A 355 24.54 -19.71 5.27
CA THR A 355 24.12 -20.89 6.04
C THR A 355 23.76 -22.06 5.11
N ARG A 356 22.99 -21.79 4.05
CA ARG A 356 22.64 -22.81 3.05
C ARG A 356 23.85 -23.29 2.28
N GLY A 357 24.76 -22.40 1.89
CA GLY A 357 25.99 -22.76 1.20
C GLY A 357 26.87 -23.70 2.01
N VAL A 358 27.00 -23.45 3.32
CA VAL A 358 27.74 -24.33 4.25
C VAL A 358 27.06 -25.70 4.33
N ALA A 359 25.75 -25.75 4.56
CA ALA A 359 25.00 -27.01 4.63
C ALA A 359 25.07 -27.80 3.30
N GLN A 360 24.94 -27.09 2.18
CA GLN A 360 25.02 -27.66 0.84
C GLN A 360 26.40 -28.30 0.57
N LYS A 361 27.48 -27.62 0.96
CA LYS A 361 28.84 -28.16 0.83
C LYS A 361 29.01 -29.45 1.65
N GLN A 362 28.58 -29.44 2.90
CA GLN A 362 28.66 -30.61 3.80
C GLN A 362 27.87 -31.81 3.26
N ILE A 363 26.67 -31.59 2.71
CA ILE A 363 25.88 -32.65 2.08
C ILE A 363 26.56 -33.17 0.81
N ASN A 364 27.13 -32.27 -0.01
CA ASN A 364 27.79 -32.64 -1.25
C ASN A 364 29.04 -33.51 -1.01
N GLU A 365 29.77 -33.26 0.08
CA GLU A 365 30.91 -34.08 0.52
C GLU A 365 30.50 -35.51 0.93
N THR A 366 29.26 -35.69 1.40
CA THR A 366 28.73 -37.00 1.83
C THR A 366 28.00 -37.74 0.70
N ASN A 367 27.19 -37.02 -0.08
CA ASN A 367 26.43 -37.55 -1.21
C ASN A 367 26.21 -36.44 -2.26
N PRO A 368 26.99 -36.45 -3.36
CA PRO A 368 26.89 -35.43 -4.39
C PRO A 368 25.52 -35.32 -5.07
N LEU A 369 24.82 -36.45 -5.24
CA LEU A 369 23.48 -36.46 -5.84
C LEU A 369 22.43 -35.84 -4.91
N ALA A 370 22.51 -36.13 -3.62
CA ALA A 370 21.67 -35.47 -2.62
C ALA A 370 22.00 -33.97 -2.52
N GLY A 371 23.27 -33.62 -2.64
CA GLY A 371 23.72 -32.23 -2.73
C GLY A 371 23.04 -31.50 -3.90
N LEU A 372 23.15 -32.03 -5.12
CA LEU A 372 22.52 -31.43 -6.30
C LEU A 372 21.01 -31.26 -6.14
N ALA A 373 20.32 -32.26 -5.58
CA ALA A 373 18.88 -32.19 -5.33
C ALA A 373 18.48 -31.09 -4.34
N VAL A 374 19.24 -30.91 -3.25
CA VAL A 374 19.02 -29.83 -2.26
C VAL A 374 19.28 -28.45 -2.86
N GLY A 375 20.31 -28.32 -3.71
CA GLY A 375 20.64 -27.06 -4.38
C GLY A 375 19.53 -26.59 -5.33
N LEU A 376 19.01 -27.50 -6.17
CA LEU A 376 17.92 -27.20 -7.11
C LEU A 376 16.62 -26.85 -6.39
N THR A 377 16.25 -27.60 -5.35
CA THR A 377 15.03 -27.32 -4.56
C THR A 377 15.12 -26.00 -3.80
N SER A 378 16.30 -25.66 -3.25
CA SER A 378 16.53 -24.40 -2.54
C SER A 378 16.46 -23.18 -3.46
N ALA A 379 16.96 -23.28 -4.70
CA ALA A 379 16.91 -22.18 -5.66
C ALA A 379 15.47 -21.83 -6.09
N VAL A 380 14.57 -22.81 -6.12
CA VAL A 380 13.14 -22.62 -6.42
C VAL A 380 12.39 -21.91 -5.28
N LEU A 381 12.89 -22.04 -4.04
CA LEU A 381 12.32 -21.39 -2.86
C LEU A 381 12.87 -19.96 -2.63
N GLU A 382 13.89 -19.52 -3.37
CA GLU A 382 14.48 -18.18 -3.26
C GLU A 382 13.78 -17.17 -4.20
N GLY A 383 12.90 -16.36 -3.62
CA GLY A 383 12.34 -15.18 -4.27
C GLY A 383 12.04 -14.07 -3.27
N ALA A 384 12.00 -12.83 -3.74
CA ALA A 384 11.45 -11.74 -2.96
C ALA A 384 9.93 -11.91 -2.83
N ASP A 385 9.35 -11.41 -1.73
CA ASP A 385 7.91 -11.29 -1.60
C ASP A 385 7.38 -10.21 -2.56
N THR A 386 6.52 -10.61 -3.49
CA THR A 386 5.89 -9.75 -4.50
C THR A 386 4.47 -9.32 -4.13
N ARG A 387 3.96 -9.77 -2.98
CA ARG A 387 2.63 -9.39 -2.50
C ARG A 387 2.59 -7.92 -2.10
N THR A 388 1.54 -7.22 -2.52
CA THR A 388 1.20 -5.85 -2.12
C THR A 388 -0.26 -5.59 -2.49
N TRP A 389 -0.93 -4.68 -1.78
CA TRP A 389 -2.29 -4.24 -2.11
C TRP A 389 -2.29 -3.42 -3.40
N ARG A 390 -2.62 -4.04 -4.55
CA ARG A 390 -2.46 -3.42 -5.88
C ARG A 390 -3.61 -2.50 -6.26
N THR A 391 -4.84 -2.74 -5.80
CA THR A 391 -5.99 -1.86 -6.09
C THR A 391 -5.98 -0.54 -5.31
N LEU A 392 -5.16 -0.45 -4.26
CA LEU A 392 -4.96 0.78 -3.49
C LEU A 392 -4.57 1.92 -4.45
N PRO A 393 -5.10 3.15 -4.29
CA PRO A 393 -4.75 4.25 -5.17
C PRO A 393 -3.28 4.64 -5.06
N ASP A 394 -2.63 5.01 -6.18
CA ASP A 394 -1.28 5.57 -6.12
C ASP A 394 -1.33 7.01 -5.60
N TYR A 395 -1.95 7.90 -6.37
CA TYR A 395 -2.03 9.31 -6.02
C TYR A 395 -3.32 9.60 -5.25
N THR A 396 -3.19 10.36 -4.16
CA THR A 396 -4.33 11.02 -3.53
C THR A 396 -4.12 12.52 -3.58
N GLN A 397 -5.05 13.20 -4.26
CA GLN A 397 -5.05 14.64 -4.42
C GLN A 397 -6.37 15.21 -3.89
N VAL A 398 -6.36 16.47 -3.50
CA VAL A 398 -7.54 17.11 -2.94
C VAL A 398 -7.70 18.53 -3.44
N VAL A 399 -8.94 19.02 -3.40
CA VAL A 399 -9.27 20.44 -3.43
C VAL A 399 -10.35 20.72 -2.39
N ARG A 400 -10.17 21.79 -1.62
CA ARG A 400 -11.16 22.29 -0.67
C ARG A 400 -11.77 23.58 -1.23
N LEU A 401 -13.08 23.66 -1.30
CA LEU A 401 -13.80 24.79 -1.88
C LEU A 401 -15.15 25.01 -1.20
N ARG A 402 -15.71 26.21 -1.38
CA ARG A 402 -17.06 26.53 -0.93
C ARG A 402 -18.03 26.48 -2.10
N LEU A 403 -19.11 25.73 -1.94
CA LEU A 403 -20.20 25.61 -2.92
C LEU A 403 -21.52 25.92 -2.24
N LYS A 404 -22.48 26.45 -3.00
CA LYS A 404 -23.86 26.55 -2.52
C LYS A 404 -24.44 25.15 -2.35
N LYS A 405 -25.51 25.03 -1.56
CA LYS A 405 -26.30 23.79 -1.57
C LYS A 405 -27.01 23.63 -2.91
N GLY A 406 -27.09 22.40 -3.41
CA GLY A 406 -27.70 22.06 -4.69
C GLY A 406 -26.87 21.11 -5.53
N GLU A 407 -27.19 21.05 -6.81
CA GLU A 407 -26.50 20.18 -7.77
C GLU A 407 -25.34 20.92 -8.44
N HIS A 408 -24.19 20.24 -8.52
CA HIS A 408 -22.98 20.75 -9.17
C HIS A 408 -22.41 19.69 -10.11
N GLN A 409 -21.58 20.11 -11.05
CA GLN A 409 -20.89 19.22 -11.99
C GLN A 409 -19.39 19.26 -11.78
N VAL A 410 -18.80 18.09 -11.60
CA VAL A 410 -17.35 17.90 -11.58
C VAL A 410 -16.94 17.19 -12.87
N THR A 411 -15.98 17.75 -13.60
CA THR A 411 -15.46 17.19 -14.85
C THR A 411 -14.02 16.74 -14.66
N LEU A 412 -13.75 15.47 -14.97
CA LEU A 412 -12.38 14.94 -14.98
C LEU A 412 -11.73 15.14 -16.36
N PRO A 413 -10.39 15.20 -16.44
CA PRO A 413 -9.68 15.36 -17.71
C PRO A 413 -9.97 14.24 -18.72
N SER A 414 -9.88 14.58 -20.02
CA SER A 414 -10.04 13.60 -21.12
C SER A 414 -9.05 12.45 -21.06
N ALA A 415 -7.85 12.69 -20.51
CA ALA A 415 -6.81 11.69 -20.30
C ALA A 415 -7.23 10.54 -19.36
N VAL A 416 -8.30 10.73 -18.57
CA VAL A 416 -8.90 9.71 -17.70
C VAL A 416 -10.38 9.46 -18.06
N GLY A 417 -10.72 9.64 -19.34
CA GLY A 417 -12.05 9.34 -19.88
C GLY A 417 -12.99 10.55 -19.98
N GLY A 418 -12.62 11.72 -19.45
CA GLY A 418 -13.43 12.94 -19.60
C GLY A 418 -14.78 12.90 -18.87
N SER A 419 -14.91 12.03 -17.86
CA SER A 419 -16.18 11.79 -17.18
C SER A 419 -16.71 13.04 -16.49
N VAL A 420 -18.03 13.20 -16.54
CA VAL A 420 -18.76 14.20 -15.76
C VAL A 420 -19.42 13.50 -14.58
N VAL A 421 -19.17 13.98 -13.38
CA VAL A 421 -19.75 13.51 -12.13
C VAL A 421 -20.69 14.58 -11.62
N LYS A 422 -21.97 14.23 -11.48
CA LYS A 422 -22.95 15.07 -10.80
C LYS A 422 -22.76 14.90 -9.31
N ILE A 423 -22.63 16.00 -8.58
CA ILE A 423 -22.57 15.98 -7.12
C ILE A 423 -23.74 16.76 -6.53
N THR A 424 -24.27 16.28 -5.40
CA THR A 424 -25.32 16.94 -4.64
C THR A 424 -24.74 17.42 -3.33
N VAL A 425 -24.76 18.74 -3.13
CA VAL A 425 -24.30 19.39 -1.90
C VAL A 425 -25.50 19.72 -1.02
N ASP A 426 -25.60 19.05 0.12
CA ASP A 426 -26.72 19.22 1.06
C ASP A 426 -26.26 19.39 2.52
N GLN A 427 -25.02 18.98 2.83
CA GLN A 427 -24.41 19.14 4.15
C GLN A 427 -23.61 20.44 4.25
N ARG A 428 -23.42 20.94 5.48
CA ARG A 428 -22.54 22.09 5.74
C ARG A 428 -21.07 21.77 5.48
N TYR A 429 -20.65 20.57 5.84
CA TYR A 429 -19.34 20.00 5.52
C TYR A 429 -19.59 18.71 4.75
N GLN A 430 -18.94 18.53 3.60
CA GLN A 430 -19.14 17.33 2.78
C GLN A 430 -17.85 16.90 2.11
N VAL A 431 -17.64 15.58 2.06
CA VAL A 431 -16.50 14.97 1.39
C VAL A 431 -16.99 14.23 0.17
N ILE A 432 -16.44 14.55 -0.99
CA ILE A 432 -16.73 13.89 -2.26
C ILE A 432 -15.50 13.06 -2.64
N SER A 433 -15.64 11.74 -2.70
CA SER A 433 -14.55 10.84 -3.10
C SER A 433 -14.71 10.37 -4.54
N LEU A 434 -13.73 10.69 -5.38
CA LEU A 434 -13.64 10.27 -6.77
C LEU A 434 -12.44 9.35 -6.96
N ARG A 435 -12.59 8.33 -7.79
CA ARG A 435 -11.55 7.35 -8.09
C ARG A 435 -11.35 7.20 -9.59
N ALA A 436 -10.15 7.46 -10.10
CA ALA A 436 -9.80 7.27 -11.51
C ALA A 436 -8.84 6.08 -11.69
N VAL A 437 -9.18 5.13 -12.56
CA VAL A 437 -8.34 3.99 -12.93
C VAL A 437 -8.42 3.78 -14.44
N GLY A 438 -7.28 3.84 -15.12
CA GLY A 438 -7.23 3.86 -16.58
C GLY A 438 -8.04 5.04 -17.13
N ASN A 439 -9.05 4.72 -17.94
CA ASN A 439 -9.98 5.71 -18.51
C ASN A 439 -11.35 5.69 -17.83
N GLN A 440 -11.44 5.09 -16.64
CA GLN A 440 -12.68 4.95 -15.89
C GLN A 440 -12.65 5.82 -14.64
N VAL A 441 -13.79 6.46 -14.36
CA VAL A 441 -14.03 7.20 -13.13
C VAL A 441 -15.14 6.49 -12.36
N PHE A 442 -14.85 6.21 -11.09
CA PHE A 442 -15.79 5.67 -10.12
C PHE A 442 -16.07 6.76 -9.09
N ALA A 443 -17.34 6.88 -8.70
CA ALA A 443 -17.75 7.66 -7.55
C ALA A 443 -18.55 6.75 -6.62
N GLY A 444 -18.19 6.75 -5.34
CA GLY A 444 -18.94 6.06 -4.31
C GLY A 444 -19.57 7.08 -3.37
N GLY A 445 -20.84 6.88 -3.01
CA GLY A 445 -21.54 7.72 -2.02
C GLY A 445 -22.88 8.23 -2.49
N LEU A 446 -23.64 8.80 -1.55
CA LEU A 446 -24.97 9.36 -1.81
C LEU A 446 -24.89 10.66 -2.63
N ALA A 447 -23.79 11.38 -2.46
CA ALA A 447 -23.62 12.73 -2.97
C ALA A 447 -22.96 12.80 -4.35
N ALA A 448 -22.56 11.69 -4.97
CA ALA A 448 -21.85 11.72 -6.24
C ALA A 448 -22.32 10.59 -7.17
N GLN A 449 -22.69 10.95 -8.40
CA GLN A 449 -23.14 10.03 -9.42
C GLN A 449 -22.37 10.30 -10.72
N VAL A 450 -21.66 9.29 -11.22
CA VAL A 450 -20.97 9.38 -12.52
C VAL A 450 -22.04 9.35 -13.60
N ILE A 451 -22.06 10.38 -14.45
CA ILE A 451 -22.95 10.41 -15.61
C ILE A 451 -22.31 9.52 -16.68
N PRO A 452 -23.00 8.47 -17.17
CA PRO A 452 -22.49 7.67 -18.28
C PRO A 452 -22.24 8.59 -19.47
N GLY A 453 -20.99 8.65 -19.94
CA GLY A 453 -20.65 9.44 -21.11
C GLY A 453 -21.39 8.91 -22.32
N THR A 454 -22.21 9.74 -22.96
CA THR A 454 -22.49 9.55 -24.38
C THR A 454 -21.16 9.74 -25.13
N THR A 455 -20.87 8.83 -26.05
CA THR A 455 -19.68 8.71 -26.90
C THR A 455 -18.95 10.04 -27.15
N PRO A 456 -17.60 10.12 -27.05
CA PRO A 456 -16.89 11.39 -27.13
C PRO A 456 -17.10 12.06 -28.49
N THR A 457 -17.84 13.17 -28.49
CA THR A 457 -17.85 14.11 -29.60
C THR A 457 -16.45 14.71 -29.69
N ALA A 458 -15.72 14.37 -30.74
CA ALA A 458 -14.42 14.95 -31.03
C ALA A 458 -14.57 16.48 -31.15
N ILE A 459 -14.12 17.22 -30.14
CA ILE A 459 -13.89 18.65 -30.28
C ILE A 459 -12.59 18.78 -31.06
N ALA A 460 -12.72 18.97 -32.37
CA ALA A 460 -11.61 19.28 -33.25
C ALA A 460 -10.93 20.58 -32.78
N LEU A 461 -9.71 20.46 -32.28
CA LEU A 461 -8.82 21.60 -32.08
C LEU A 461 -8.46 22.14 -33.47
N LYS A 462 -8.94 23.35 -33.80
CA LYS A 462 -8.39 24.13 -34.90
C LYS A 462 -6.96 24.53 -34.53
N GLN A 463 -6.00 24.00 -35.27
CA GLN A 463 -4.62 24.51 -35.31
C GLN A 463 -4.60 25.82 -36.10
N PRO A 464 -3.71 26.78 -35.76
CA PRO A 464 -3.10 27.63 -36.78
C PRO A 464 -2.04 26.86 -37.59
#